data_AF-A0A6J4SBL8-F1
#
_entry.id   AF-A0A6J4SBL8-F1
#
_cell.length_a   1.000
_cell.length_b   1.000
_cell.length_c   1.000
_cell.angle_alpha   90.00
_cell.angle_beta   90.00
_cell.angle_gamma   90.00
#
_symmetry.space_group_name_H-M   'P 1'
#
loop_
_entity.id
_entity.type
_entity.pdbx_description
1 polymer ?
#
loop_
_entity_poly.entity_id
_entity_poly.type
_entity_poly.pdbx_seq_one_letter_code
_entity_poly.pdbx_strand_id
1 'polypeptide(L)' 'MDMLGGFNPQDIQKYLQGVNWPADKDQVAQTAEGNGAPQGMIEKIKGLGGGQFSGPQEVIAGLQGG' A
#
# COMPACT_ATOMS: atom_id res chain seq x y z
N MET A 1 -3.66 -15.40 17.93
CA MET A 1 -2.34 -14.73 17.82
C MET A 1 -2.13 -14.42 16.34
N ASP A 2 -2.28 -13.22 15.78
CA ASP A 2 -2.57 -11.88 16.28
C ASP A 2 -3.38 -11.14 15.20
N MET A 3 -4.60 -10.72 15.54
CA MET A 3 -5.50 -9.93 14.68
C MET A 3 -5.16 -8.44 14.77
N LEU A 4 -3.91 -8.06 14.43
CA LEU A 4 -3.52 -6.65 14.32
C LEU A 4 -3.84 -6.12 12.93
N GLY A 5 -5.14 -5.88 12.68
CA GLY A 5 -5.63 -4.59 12.19
C GLY A 5 -5.02 -3.89 10.97
N GLY A 6 -4.66 -4.59 9.89
CA GLY A 6 -4.55 -3.90 8.59
C GLY A 6 -3.89 -4.65 7.45
N PHE A 7 -4.68 -5.41 6.68
CA PHE A 7 -4.37 -5.98 5.37
C PHE A 7 -3.24 -7.03 5.33
N ASN A 8 -3.52 -8.18 4.71
CA ASN A 8 -2.49 -9.18 4.49
C ASN A 8 -1.50 -8.70 3.42
N PRO A 9 -0.19 -8.99 3.56
CA PRO A 9 0.82 -8.61 2.57
C PRO A 9 0.51 -9.15 1.17
N GLN A 10 -0.12 -10.32 1.08
CA GLN A 10 -0.55 -10.91 -0.19
C GLN A 10 -1.68 -10.11 -0.85
N ASP A 11 -2.68 -9.69 -0.07
CA ASP A 11 -3.76 -8.82 -0.54
C ASP A 11 -3.21 -7.46 -0.98
N ILE A 12 -2.30 -6.87 -0.19
CA ILE A 12 -1.63 -5.61 -0.54
C ILE A 12 -0.87 -5.75 -1.85
N GLN A 13 -0.05 -6.79 -2.01
CA GLN A 13 0.66 -7.06 -3.26
C GLN A 13 -0.29 -7.18 -4.45
N LYS A 14 -1.43 -7.84 -4.27
CA LYS A 14 -2.46 -7.97 -5.29
C LYS A 14 -3.00 -6.61 -5.73
N TYR A 15 -3.32 -5.74 -4.78
CA TYR A 15 -3.83 -4.40 -5.08
C TYR A 15 -2.79 -3.46 -5.69
N LEU A 16 -1.51 -3.73 -5.44
CA LEU A 16 -0.39 -2.97 -6.01
C LEU A 16 0.17 -3.59 -7.29
N GLN A 17 -0.46 -4.63 -7.83
CA GLN A 17 -0.08 -5.16 -9.13
C GLN A 17 -0.37 -4.15 -10.23
N GLY A 18 0.59 -3.96 -11.14
CA GLY A 18 0.49 -2.99 -12.22
C GLY A 18 0.98 -1.57 -11.86
N VAL A 19 1.42 -1.33 -10.62
CA VAL A 19 2.11 -0.08 -10.28
C VAL A 19 3.43 -0.01 -11.05
N ASN A 20 3.64 1.09 -11.76
CA ASN A 20 4.90 1.35 -12.45
C ASN A 20 5.90 1.98 -11.48
N TRP A 21 6.76 1.14 -10.89
CA TRP A 21 7.77 1.57 -9.92
C TRP A 21 8.96 2.27 -10.59
N PRO A 22 9.59 3.26 -9.93
CA PRO A 22 9.25 3.81 -8.62
C PRO A 22 7.99 4.69 -8.65
N ALA A 23 7.12 4.57 -7.64
CA ALA A 23 5.83 5.25 -7.59
C ALA A 23 5.61 5.98 -6.26
N ASP A 24 5.03 7.17 -6.33
CA ASP A 24 4.67 7.97 -5.17
C ASP A 24 3.44 7.40 -4.46
N LYS A 25 3.26 7.76 -3.19
CA LYS A 25 2.12 7.35 -2.39
C LYS A 25 0.76 7.64 -3.01
N ASP A 26 0.60 8.75 -3.73
CA ASP A 26 -0.64 9.06 -4.43
C ASP A 26 -0.89 8.09 -5.58
N GLN A 27 0.13 7.83 -6.41
CA GLN A 27 0.03 6.90 -7.53
C GLN A 27 -0.22 5.45 -7.05
N VAL A 28 0.45 5.04 -5.98
CA VAL A 28 0.23 3.76 -5.30
C VAL A 28 -1.20 3.68 -4.77
N ALA A 29 -1.68 4.71 -4.09
CA ALA A 29 -3.03 4.77 -3.52
C ALA A 29 -4.11 4.72 -4.62
N GLN A 30 -3.94 5.46 -5.72
CA GLN A 30 -4.84 5.43 -6.87
C GLN A 30 -4.85 4.06 -7.56
N THR A 31 -3.68 3.44 -7.73
CA THR A 31 -3.60 2.10 -8.34
C THR A 31 -4.24 1.05 -7.44
N ALA A 32 -3.99 1.13 -6.12
CA ALA A 32 -4.63 0.28 -5.13
C ALA A 32 -6.16 0.43 -5.18
N GLU A 33 -6.67 1.66 -5.20
CA GLU A 33 -8.10 1.97 -5.33
C GLU A 33 -8.71 1.34 -6.58
N GLY A 34 -8.06 1.52 -7.74
CA GLY A 34 -8.50 0.91 -8.99
C GLY A 34 -8.52 -0.62 -8.97
N ASN A 35 -7.66 -1.24 -8.16
CA ASN A 35 -7.63 -2.68 -7.95
C ASN A 35 -8.61 -3.18 -6.86
N GLY A 36 -9.41 -2.29 -6.26
CA GLY A 36 -10.38 -2.62 -5.22
C GLY A 36 -9.82 -2.61 -3.80
N ALA A 37 -8.72 -1.89 -3.55
CA ALA A 37 -8.22 -1.70 -2.21
C ALA A 37 -9.22 -0.90 -1.36
N PRO A 38 -9.40 -1.28 -0.08
CA PRO A 38 -10.28 -0.58 0.84
C PRO A 38 -9.74 0.81 1.18
N GLN A 39 -10.65 1.78 1.40
CA GLN A 39 -10.29 3.17 1.67
C GLN A 39 -9.34 3.35 2.86
N GLY A 40 -9.51 2.59 3.94
CA GLY A 40 -8.58 2.64 5.08
C GLY A 40 -7.13 2.26 4.72
N MET A 41 -6.93 1.43 3.70
CA MET A 41 -5.60 1.14 3.16
C MET A 41 -5.04 2.33 2.37
N ILE A 42 -5.86 2.89 1.49
CA ILE A 42 -5.52 4.05 0.64
C ILE A 42 -5.13 5.23 1.52
N GLU A 43 -5.90 5.52 2.56
CA GLU A 43 -5.61 6.58 3.53
C GLU A 43 -4.30 6.34 4.27
N LYS A 44 -4.06 5.11 4.73
CA LYS A 44 -2.77 4.76 5.35
C LYS A 44 -1.61 4.97 4.38
N ILE A 45 -1.72 4.51 3.12
CA ILE A 45 -0.70 4.70 2.08
C ILE A 45 -0.42 6.19 1.85
N LYS A 46 -1.46 7.03 1.72
CA LYS A 46 -1.30 8.48 1.57
C LYS A 46 -0.67 9.15 2.80
N GLY A 47 -0.93 8.58 3.98
CA GLY A 47 -0.32 8.97 5.25
C GLY A 47 1.12 8.50 5.44
N LEU A 48 1.60 7.51 4.66
CA LEU A 48 2.99 7.06 4.74
C LEU A 48 3.94 8.20 4.36
N GLY A 49 4.96 8.39 5.21
CA GLY A 49 6.07 9.28 4.94
C GLY A 49 7.09 8.59 4.03
N GLY A 50 7.31 9.15 2.84
CA GLY A 50 8.23 8.61 1.84
C GLY A 50 7.89 9.22 0.48
N GLY A 51 8.90 9.74 -0.23
CA GLY A 51 8.68 10.40 -1.52
C GLY A 51 8.24 9.41 -2.60
N GLN A 52 9.00 8.33 -2.76
CA GLN A 52 8.73 7.27 -3.71
C GLN A 52 9.00 5.91 -3.07
N PHE A 53 8.15 4.96 -3.40
CA PHE A 53 8.34 3.57 -3.09
C PHE A 53 8.95 2.88 -4.32
N SER A 54 9.85 1.94 -4.11
CA SER A 54 10.50 1.17 -5.18
C SER A 54 9.77 -0.14 -5.47
N GLY A 55 8.80 -0.52 -4.64
CA GLY A 55 8.08 -1.77 -4.77
C GLY A 55 6.95 -1.95 -3.75
N PRO A 56 6.10 -2.97 -3.94
CA PRO A 56 4.98 -3.25 -3.04
C PRO A 56 5.46 -3.65 -1.64
N GLN A 57 6.68 -4.18 -1.52
CA GLN A 57 7.30 -4.55 -0.24
C GLN A 57 7.54 -3.34 0.66
N GLU A 58 7.98 -2.19 0.11
CA GLU A 58 8.14 -0.97 0.90
C GLU A 58 6.81 -0.43 1.40
N VAL A 59 5.76 -0.51 0.58
CA VAL A 59 4.41 -0.10 0.99
C VAL A 59 3.90 -0.99 2.12
N ILE A 60 4.07 -2.32 2.00
CA ILE A 60 3.72 -3.28 3.06
C ILE A 60 4.47 -2.97 4.35
N ALA A 61 5.78 -2.71 4.26
CA ALA A 61 6.60 -2.36 5.42
C ALA A 61 6.13 -1.05 6.07
N GLY A 62 5.79 -0.04 5.27
CA GLY A 62 5.22 1.21 5.76
C GLY A 62 3.88 1.03 6.47
N LEU A 63 3.01 0.17 5.93
CA LEU A 63 1.71 -0.13 6.53
C LEU A 63 1.78 -0.96 7.82
N GLN A 64 2.80 -1.81 7.96
CA GLN A 64 3.03 -2.66 9.13
C GLN A 64 3.82 -1.94 10.24
N GLY A 65 4.62 -0.94 9.89
CA GLY A 65 5.52 -0.23 10.82
C GLY A 65 4.99 1.12 11.33
N GLY A 66 3.72 1.46 11.09
CA GLY A 66 3.10 2.74 11.46
C GLY A 66 2.02 2.62 12.53
#